data_AF-A0A3B9SM10-F1
#
_entry.id   AF-A0A3B9SM10-F1
#
_cell.length_a   1.000
_cell.length_b   1.000
_cell.length_c   1.000
_cell.angle_alpha   90.00
_cell.angle_beta   90.00
_cell.angle_gamma   90.00
#
_symmetry.space_group_name_H-M   'P 1'
#
loop_
_entity.id
_entity.type
_entity.pdbx_description
1 polymer ?
#
loop_
_entity_poly.entity_id
_entity_poly.type
_entity_poly.pdbx_seq_one_letter_code
_entity_poly.pdbx_strand_id
1 'polypeptide(L)'
;MYIEYYVVHGGILIIPLYFHFVRGMRIGRWTWAKVLATNLGLMIPIGLANYLTGGNYMFLCSPPKVENPMIIGEWVDGMRVCVDGSFNAFPIYLVGFLVAGTAHYLLLTGLFWRSIRAAES
;
A
#
# COMPACT_ATOMS: atom_id res chain seq x y z
N MET A 1 -21.56 6.42 10.51
CA MET A 1 -20.11 6.66 10.70
C MET A 1 -19.36 5.46 11.27
N TYR A 2 -19.60 4.96 12.49
CA TYR A 2 -18.83 3.80 13.00
C TYR A 2 -19.14 2.46 12.32
N ILE A 3 -20.43 2.11 12.17
CA ILE A 3 -20.81 0.85 11.51
C ILE A 3 -20.30 0.80 10.07
N GLU A 4 -20.49 1.89 9.32
CA GLU A 4 -19.97 2.03 7.96
C GLU A 4 -18.46 1.86 7.89
N TYR A 5 -17.70 2.51 8.78
CA TYR A 5 -16.26 2.33 8.88
C TYR A 5 -15.88 0.86 9.06
N TYR A 6 -16.49 0.15 10.01
CA TYR A 6 -16.19 -1.26 10.28
C TYR A 6 -16.64 -2.19 9.15
N VAL A 7 -17.79 -1.92 8.53
CA VAL A 7 -18.30 -2.71 7.40
C VAL A 7 -17.38 -2.55 6.19
N VAL A 8 -17.01 -1.31 5.84
CA VAL A 8 -16.12 -1.05 4.70
C VAL A 8 -14.71 -1.58 4.96
N HIS A 9 -14.13 -1.31 6.13
CA HIS A 9 -12.78 -1.76 6.45
C HIS A 9 -12.70 -3.29 6.66
N GLY A 10 -13.71 -3.89 7.28
CA GLY A 10 -13.84 -5.34 7.38
C GLY A 10 -14.04 -5.99 6.02
N GLY A 11 -14.80 -5.34 5.13
CA GLY A 11 -15.02 -5.78 3.75
C GLY A 11 -13.72 -5.96 2.95
N ILE A 12 -12.73 -5.08 3.16
CA ILE A 12 -11.40 -5.19 2.52
C ILE A 12 -10.73 -6.54 2.82
N LEU A 13 -10.98 -7.13 3.99
CA LEU A 13 -10.46 -8.46 4.35
C LEU A 13 -11.41 -9.59 3.95
N ILE A 14 -12.70 -9.46 4.23
CA ILE A 14 -13.67 -10.55 4.05
C ILE A 14 -13.90 -10.86 2.57
N ILE A 15 -14.00 -9.84 1.71
CA ILE A 15 -14.30 -9.99 0.28
C ILE A 15 -13.23 -10.84 -0.45
N PRO A 16 -11.92 -10.54 -0.39
CA PRO A 16 -10.92 -11.37 -1.07
C PRO A 16 -10.84 -12.78 -0.50
N LEU A 17 -11.05 -12.98 0.80
CA LEU A 17 -11.09 -14.32 1.41
C LEU A 17 -12.29 -15.14 0.92
N TYR A 18 -13.47 -14.53 0.80
CA TYR A 18 -14.66 -15.16 0.20
C TYR A 18 -14.38 -15.61 -1.23
N PHE A 19 -13.79 -14.73 -2.03
CA PHE A 19 -13.41 -15.03 -3.41
C PHE A 19 -12.39 -16.15 -3.52
N HIS A 20 -11.46 -16.24 -2.58
CA HIS A 20 -10.49 -17.32 -2.54
C HIS A 20 -11.11 -18.67 -2.13
N PHE A 21 -11.76 -18.71 -0.96
CA PHE A 21 -12.23 -19.96 -0.35
C PHE A 21 -13.56 -20.46 -0.91
N VAL A 22 -14.51 -19.57 -1.20
CA VAL A 22 -15.86 -19.94 -1.66
C VAL A 22 -15.93 -19.98 -3.18
N ARG A 23 -15.34 -18.98 -3.86
CA ARG A 23 -15.37 -18.92 -5.33
C ARG A 23 -14.21 -19.64 -6.00
N GLY A 24 -13.27 -20.18 -5.22
CA GLY A 24 -12.12 -20.94 -5.73
C GLY A 24 -11.16 -20.12 -6.58
N MET A 25 -11.25 -18.78 -6.54
CA MET A 25 -10.38 -17.93 -7.34
C MET A 25 -8.97 -17.94 -6.76
N ARG A 26 -7.98 -18.11 -7.62
CA ARG A 26 -6.58 -18.21 -7.21
C ARG A 26 -5.79 -17.00 -7.69
N ILE A 27 -4.84 -16.61 -6.86
CA ILE A 27 -3.96 -15.47 -7.14
C ILE A 27 -2.72 -16.02 -7.83
N GLY A 28 -2.41 -15.53 -9.03
CA GLY A 28 -1.20 -15.91 -9.75
C GLY A 28 0.06 -15.37 -9.09
N ARG A 29 1.22 -15.99 -9.35
CA ARG A 29 2.49 -15.68 -8.66
C ARG A 29 2.98 -14.25 -8.86
N TRP A 30 2.56 -13.59 -9.94
CA TRP A 30 2.98 -12.24 -10.31
C TRP A 30 1.93 -11.17 -10.03
N THR A 31 0.75 -11.54 -9.53
CA THR A 31 -0.32 -10.57 -9.26
C THR A 31 0.12 -9.54 -8.22
N TRP A 32 0.93 -9.91 -7.24
CA TRP A 32 1.46 -8.96 -6.25
C TRP A 32 2.34 -7.87 -6.90
N ALA A 33 3.20 -8.23 -7.87
CA ALA A 33 4.06 -7.28 -8.55
C ALA A 33 3.23 -6.30 -9.39
N LYS A 34 2.16 -6.80 -10.03
CA LYS A 34 1.18 -5.95 -10.73
C LYS A 34 0.52 -4.96 -9.75
N VAL A 35 0.02 -5.44 -8.61
CA VAL A 35 -0.65 -4.60 -7.60
C VAL A 35 0.32 -3.58 -7.01
N LEU A 36 1.56 -3.97 -6.69
CA LEU A 36 2.60 -3.06 -6.19
C LEU A 36 2.92 -1.97 -7.22
N ALA A 37 3.13 -2.36 -8.49
CA ALA A 37 3.38 -1.41 -9.57
C ALA A 37 2.20 -0.46 -9.79
N THR A 38 0.96 -0.96 -9.75
CA THR A 38 -0.25 -0.12 -9.81
C THR A 38 -0.30 0.85 -8.64
N ASN A 39 -0.02 0.41 -7.41
CA ASN A 39 -0.03 1.28 -6.24
C ASN A 39 1.04 2.37 -6.33
N LEU A 40 2.27 2.02 -6.74
CA LEU A 40 3.34 3.00 -6.97
C LEU A 40 2.98 3.97 -8.10
N GLY A 41 2.36 3.50 -9.17
CA GLY A 41 1.86 4.35 -10.26
C GLY A 41 0.77 5.33 -9.80
N LEU A 42 -0.16 4.87 -8.97
CA LEU A 42 -1.23 5.69 -8.41
C LEU A 42 -0.73 6.77 -7.44
N MET A 43 0.45 6.59 -6.83
CA MET A 43 1.05 7.63 -5.99
C MET A 43 1.31 8.94 -6.76
N ILE A 44 1.54 8.87 -8.08
CA ILE A 44 1.80 10.06 -8.89
C ILE A 44 0.57 10.98 -8.97
N PRO A 45 -0.59 10.55 -9.49
CA PRO A 45 -1.78 11.40 -9.54
C PRO A 45 -2.31 11.75 -8.14
N ILE A 46 -2.13 10.88 -7.14
CA ILE A 46 -2.51 11.17 -5.75
C ILE A 46 -1.61 12.25 -5.15
N GLY A 47 -0.31 12.19 -5.39
CA GLY A 47 0.65 13.22 -4.98
C GLY A 47 0.32 14.57 -5.60
N LEU A 48 -0.04 14.58 -6.89
CA LEU A 48 -0.52 15.80 -7.56
C LEU A 48 -1.82 16.33 -6.92
N ALA A 49 -2.79 15.46 -6.67
CA ALA A 49 -4.04 15.86 -6.01
C ALA A 49 -3.78 16.42 -4.61
N ASN A 50 -2.91 15.79 -3.82
CA ASN A 50 -2.50 16.27 -2.50
C ASN A 50 -1.85 17.65 -2.60
N TYR A 51 -0.94 17.85 -3.56
CA TYR A 51 -0.32 19.15 -3.82
C TYR A 51 -1.34 20.24 -4.14
N LEU A 52 -2.30 19.96 -5.03
CA LEU A 52 -3.33 20.92 -5.45
C LEU A 52 -4.35 21.24 -4.36
N THR A 53 -4.63 20.29 -3.47
CA THR A 53 -5.68 20.40 -2.44
C THR A 53 -5.14 20.72 -1.05
N GLY A 54 -3.82 20.68 -0.85
CA GLY A 54 -3.21 20.67 0.47
C GLY A 54 -3.46 19.39 1.26
N GLY A 55 -3.91 18.32 0.59
CA GLY A 55 -4.18 17.02 1.19
C GLY A 55 -2.91 16.23 1.55
N ASN A 56 -3.09 15.11 2.26
CA ASN A 56 -2.00 14.19 2.58
C ASN A 56 -2.44 12.72 2.53
N TYR A 57 -3.18 12.36 1.48
CA TYR A 57 -3.59 10.99 1.26
C TYR A 57 -2.37 10.09 0.99
N MET A 58 -2.42 8.85 1.50
CA MET A 58 -1.28 7.92 1.52
C MET A 58 0.00 8.45 2.19
N PHE A 59 -0.09 9.55 2.95
CA PHE A 59 1.05 10.20 3.59
C PHE A 59 2.17 10.53 2.59
N LEU A 60 1.82 11.05 1.40
CA LEU A 60 2.83 11.39 0.39
C LEU A 60 3.50 12.74 0.65
N CYS A 61 2.79 13.71 1.24
CA CYS A 61 3.33 15.06 1.46
C CYS A 61 3.94 15.25 2.84
N SER A 62 3.43 14.55 3.86
CA SER A 62 3.91 14.62 5.25
C SER A 62 3.71 13.27 5.96
N PRO A 63 4.48 12.97 7.02
CA PRO A 63 4.38 11.70 7.70
C PRO A 63 3.05 11.56 8.45
N PRO A 64 2.68 10.33 8.81
CA PRO A 64 1.74 10.14 9.89
C PRO A 64 2.33 10.70 11.21
N LYS A 65 1.48 11.30 12.05
CA LYS A 65 1.88 11.90 13.34
C LYS A 65 2.12 10.88 14.47
N VAL A 66 2.13 9.59 14.15
CA VAL A 66 2.27 8.50 15.12
C VAL A 66 3.71 8.02 15.15
N GLU A 67 4.24 7.79 16.35
CA GLU A 67 5.54 7.14 16.51
C GLU A 67 5.42 5.67 16.11
N ASN A 68 6.03 5.32 14.98
CA ASN A 68 6.01 3.95 14.46
C ASN A 68 7.41 3.56 13.99
N PRO A 69 7.95 2.40 14.42
CA PRO A 69 9.28 1.93 14.02
C PRO A 69 9.45 1.73 12.50
N MET A 70 8.34 1.64 11.77
CA MET A 70 8.30 1.52 10.30
C MET A 70 8.57 2.84 9.57
N ILE A 71 8.49 3.97 10.27
CA ILE A 71 8.79 5.30 9.75
C ILE A 71 10.31 5.47 9.88
N ILE A 72 11.03 5.23 8.78
CA ILE A 72 12.50 5.22 8.76
C ILE A 72 13.01 6.54 8.18
N GLY A 73 13.95 7.18 8.88
CA GLY A 73 14.55 8.46 8.52
C GLY A 73 14.01 9.59 9.39
N GLU A 74 14.87 10.17 10.22
CA GLU A 74 14.55 11.41 10.92
C GLU A 74 14.37 12.55 9.90
N TRP A 75 13.40 13.40 10.19
CA TRP A 75 12.97 14.52 9.36
C TRP A 75 14.10 15.52 9.17
N VAL A 76 14.74 15.51 8.00
CA VAL A 76 15.36 16.74 7.49
C VAL A 76 14.20 17.57 6.97
N ASP A 77 14.00 18.78 7.49
CA ASP A 77 12.90 19.70 7.13
C ASP A 77 12.72 19.92 5.61
N GLY A 78 13.71 19.55 4.79
CA GLY A 78 13.67 19.57 3.32
C GLY A 78 13.15 18.32 2.60
N MET A 79 12.70 17.26 3.30
CA MET A 79 12.24 16.00 2.65
C MET A 79 10.71 15.93 2.48
N ARG A 80 10.06 17.09 2.43
CA ARG A 80 8.61 17.21 2.23
C ARG A 80 8.35 17.27 0.73
N VAL A 81 7.57 16.33 0.21
CA VAL A 81 7.33 16.15 -1.23
C VAL A 81 6.57 17.33 -1.86
N CYS A 82 5.88 18.13 -1.04
CA CYS A 82 4.90 19.12 -1.51
C CYS A 82 5.15 20.53 -0.96
N VAL A 83 6.32 20.84 -0.37
CA VAL A 83 6.47 22.05 0.45
C VAL A 83 6.88 23.31 -0.29
N ASP A 84 7.49 23.21 -1.48
CA ASP A 84 7.93 24.40 -2.22
C ASP A 84 7.60 24.33 -3.71
N GLY A 85 6.41 23.83 -4.05
CA GLY A 85 5.97 23.77 -5.46
C GLY A 85 6.73 22.77 -6.33
N SER A 86 7.46 21.84 -5.71
CA SER A 86 8.42 21.00 -6.41
C SER A 86 8.30 19.54 -5.97
N PHE A 87 8.01 18.66 -6.93
CA PHE A 87 7.85 17.20 -6.74
C PHE A 87 9.23 16.52 -6.70
N ASN A 88 10.05 16.83 -5.69
CA ASN A 88 11.49 16.55 -5.75
C ASN A 88 11.94 15.33 -4.95
N ALA A 89 11.10 14.82 -4.06
CA ALA A 89 11.50 13.76 -3.13
C ALA A 89 10.47 12.63 -3.13
N PHE A 90 10.94 11.39 -3.24
CA PHE A 90 10.14 10.24 -2.86
C PHE A 90 10.04 10.22 -1.32
N PRO A 91 8.87 9.95 -0.72
CA PRO A 91 8.73 9.89 0.74
C PRO A 91 9.49 8.67 1.30
N ILE A 92 10.77 8.86 1.62
CA ILE A 92 11.68 7.79 2.07
C ILE A 92 11.16 7.08 3.32
N TYR A 93 10.43 7.80 4.17
CA TYR A 93 9.76 7.23 5.35
C TYR A 93 8.71 6.16 5.02
N LEU A 94 8.25 6.04 3.76
CA LEU A 94 7.39 4.95 3.31
C LEU A 94 8.14 3.68 2.90
N VAL A 95 9.48 3.71 2.82
CA VAL A 95 10.28 2.54 2.44
C VAL A 95 10.08 1.38 3.42
N GLY A 96 9.98 1.65 4.74
CA GLY A 96 9.66 0.63 5.73
C GLY A 96 8.35 -0.08 5.40
N PHE A 97 7.30 0.66 5.07
CA PHE A 97 6.00 0.11 4.67
C PHE A 97 6.06 -0.69 3.36
N LEU A 98 6.87 -0.26 2.38
CA LEU A 98 7.10 -1.03 1.16
C LEU A 98 7.80 -2.36 1.44
N VAL A 99 8.80 -2.35 2.34
CA VAL A 99 9.52 -3.56 2.75
C VAL A 99 8.58 -4.52 3.49
N ALA A 100 7.82 -4.06 4.47
CA ALA A 100 6.87 -4.92 5.16
C ALA A 100 5.74 -5.41 4.25
N GLY A 101 5.25 -4.58 3.33
CA GLY A 101 4.29 -5.01 2.31
C GLY A 101 4.88 -6.15 1.48
N THR A 102 6.09 -5.98 0.96
CA THR A 102 6.81 -7.01 0.20
C THR A 102 7.02 -8.29 1.01
N ALA A 103 7.47 -8.17 2.27
CA ALA A 103 7.66 -9.31 3.16
C ALA A 103 6.34 -10.06 3.44
N HIS A 104 5.26 -9.32 3.70
CA HIS A 104 3.92 -9.88 3.86
C HIS A 104 3.48 -10.66 2.62
N TYR A 105 3.75 -10.14 1.41
CA TYR A 105 3.44 -10.84 0.16
C TYR A 105 4.28 -12.09 -0.06
N LEU A 106 5.58 -12.06 0.24
CA LEU A 106 6.45 -13.23 0.16
C LEU A 106 5.97 -14.33 1.12
N LEU A 107 5.56 -13.94 2.33
CA LEU A 107 4.97 -14.85 3.30
C LEU A 107 3.68 -15.49 2.78
N LEU A 108 2.75 -14.70 2.24
CA LEU A 108 1.51 -15.22 1.65
C LEU A 108 1.78 -16.10 0.43
N THR A 109 2.74 -15.73 -0.41
CA THR A 109 3.14 -16.53 -1.58
C THR A 109 3.68 -17.89 -1.16
N GLY A 110 4.48 -17.94 -0.09
CA GLY A 110 4.96 -19.18 0.53
C GLY A 110 3.81 -20.02 1.08
N LEU A 111 2.92 -19.42 1.89
CA LEU A 111 1.77 -20.11 2.49
C LEU A 111 0.83 -20.70 1.43
N PHE A 112 0.57 -19.95 0.35
CA PHE A 112 -0.34 -20.35 -0.71
C PHE A 112 0.36 -20.97 -1.93
N TRP A 113 1.64 -21.34 -1.84
CA TRP A 113 2.45 -21.80 -2.98
C TRP A 113 1.80 -22.95 -3.77
N ARG A 114 1.22 -23.94 -3.08
CA ARG A 114 0.51 -25.06 -3.71
C ARG A 114 -0.72 -24.60 -4.48
N SER A 115 -1.45 -23.65 -3.92
CA SER A 115 -2.64 -23.06 -4.55
C SER A 115 -2.25 -22.29 -5.81
N ILE A 116 -1.20 -21.46 -5.72
CA ILE A 116 -0.66 -20.67 -6.84
C ILE A 116 -0.20 -21.58 -7.98
N ARG A 117 0.59 -22.63 -7.69
CA ARG A 117 1.08 -23.56 -8.72
C ARG A 117 -0.05 -24.25 -9.48
N ALA A 118 -1.10 -24.67 -8.79
CA ALA A 118 -2.25 -25.32 -9.41
C ALA A 118 -3.23 -24.33 -10.06
N ALA A 119 -3.02 -23.01 -9.94
CA ALA A 119 -3.73 -22.00 -10.72
C ALA A 119 -3.07 -21.74 -12.08
N GLU A 120 -1.78 -22.07 -12.20
CA GLU A 120 -0.94 -21.80 -13.37
C GLU A 120 -0.66 -23.06 -14.20
N SER A 121 -1.20 -24.20 -13.77
CA SER A 121 -1.20 -25.49 -14.48
C SER A 121 -2.50 -25.70 -15.23
#